data_AF-A0A857JD11-F1
#
_entry.id   AF-A0A857JD11-F1
#
_cell.length_a   1.000
_cell.length_b   1.000
_cell.length_c   1.000
_cell.angle_alpha   90.00
_cell.angle_beta   90.00
_cell.angle_gamma   90.00
#
_symmetry.space_group_name_H-M   'P 1'
#
loop_
_entity.id
_entity.type
_entity.pdbx_description
1 polymer ?
#
loop_
_entity_poly.entity_id
_entity_poly.type
_entity_poly.pdbx_seq_one_letter_code
_entity_poly.pdbx_strand_id
1 'polypeptide(L)'
;MTTQDQACADTGRYVFVYGTLRRGEVNDINLLRPAPKYLGAASIPGRLYSMGWYPGLVMDGCMAVVGEVYSVSHSVEQRLDEIEGLLPEPTGEYAKRELEIEVNGKLIRCFVYEIAPALVAHLEPLADGDWLARQPD
;
A
#
# COMPACT_ATOMS: atom_id res chain seq x y z
N MET A 1 45.22 5.07 -2.04
CA MET A 1 44.36 5.05 -0.84
C MET A 1 43.11 5.84 -1.20
N THR A 2 42.15 5.18 -1.82
CA THR A 2 40.85 5.75 -2.17
C THR A 2 39.87 4.59 -2.07
N THR A 3 39.37 4.35 -0.86
CA THR A 3 38.27 3.41 -0.64
C THR A 3 37.05 4.07 -1.27
N GLN A 4 36.66 3.55 -2.41
CA GLN A 4 35.40 3.88 -3.05
C GLN A 4 34.32 3.18 -2.22
N ASP A 5 33.73 3.94 -1.30
CA ASP A 5 32.57 3.53 -0.52
C ASP A 5 31.35 3.49 -1.46
N GLN A 6 31.29 2.44 -2.30
CA GLN A 6 30.05 2.09 -2.98
C GLN A 6 29.17 1.36 -1.95
N ALA A 7 28.40 2.14 -1.19
CA ALA A 7 27.14 1.64 -0.68
C ALA A 7 26.30 1.26 -1.91
N CYS A 8 26.24 -0.03 -2.22
CA CYS A 8 25.25 -0.58 -3.15
C CYS A 8 23.89 -0.25 -2.54
N ALA A 9 23.30 0.85 -2.97
CA ALA A 9 21.99 1.26 -2.53
C ALA A 9 21.04 0.15 -2.94
N ASP A 10 20.50 -0.57 -1.95
CA ASP A 10 19.26 -1.31 -2.13
C ASP A 10 18.28 -0.31 -2.75
N THR A 11 18.00 -0.47 -4.04
CA THR A 11 17.16 0.46 -4.79
C THR A 11 15.74 0.29 -4.28
N GLY A 12 15.46 0.92 -3.15
CA GLY A 12 14.20 0.78 -2.46
C GLY A 12 13.07 1.23 -3.37
N ARG A 13 11.99 0.42 -3.42
CA ARG A 13 10.75 0.81 -4.09
C ARG A 13 9.88 1.63 -3.14
N TYR A 14 8.89 2.29 -3.71
CA TYR A 14 7.90 3.02 -2.93
C TYR A 14 6.59 2.25 -2.94
N VAL A 15 5.94 2.20 -1.78
CA VAL A 15 4.63 1.55 -1.61
C VAL A 15 3.63 2.58 -1.11
N PHE A 16 2.41 2.50 -1.62
CA PHE A 16 1.24 3.19 -1.08
C PHE A 16 0.38 2.20 -0.30
N VAL A 17 0.14 2.50 0.98
CA VAL A 17 -0.68 1.69 1.89
C VAL A 17 -1.90 2.47 2.34
N TYR A 18 -3.07 1.84 2.33
CA TYR A 18 -4.36 2.51 2.53
C TYR A 18 -5.23 1.85 3.61
N GLY A 19 -4.73 0.78 4.25
CA GLY A 19 -5.52 -0.10 5.11
C GLY A 19 -4.76 -0.60 6.32
N THR A 20 -4.85 -1.90 6.59
CA THR A 20 -4.25 -2.58 7.75
C THR A 20 -2.72 -2.44 7.85
N LEU A 21 -2.05 -2.09 6.74
CA LEU A 21 -0.62 -1.81 6.69
C LEU A 21 -0.24 -0.39 7.16
N ARG A 22 -1.20 0.52 7.32
CA ARG A 22 -0.94 1.91 7.78
C ARG A 22 -0.43 1.94 9.22
N ARG A 23 0.19 3.05 9.59
CA ARG A 23 0.72 3.25 10.94
C ARG A 23 -0.37 3.07 12.00
N GLY A 24 -0.09 2.26 13.02
CA GLY A 24 -0.98 1.98 14.14
C GLY A 24 -2.03 0.88 13.87
N GLU A 25 -2.12 0.36 12.66
CA GLU A 25 -3.03 -0.74 12.31
C GLU A 25 -2.43 -2.12 12.59
N VAL A 26 -3.24 -3.18 12.43
CA VAL A 26 -2.88 -4.54 12.84
C VAL A 26 -1.65 -5.11 12.12
N ASN A 27 -1.38 -4.65 10.89
CA ASN A 27 -0.24 -5.04 10.08
C ASN A 27 0.71 -3.86 9.85
N ASP A 28 0.82 -2.93 10.83
CA ASP A 28 1.63 -1.71 10.72
C ASP A 28 3.00 -1.96 10.08
N ILE A 29 3.17 -1.40 8.88
CA ILE A 29 4.38 -1.51 8.05
C ILE A 29 5.64 -1.03 8.78
N ASN A 30 5.53 -0.12 9.75
CA ASN A 30 6.64 0.41 10.54
C ASN A 30 7.26 -0.64 11.48
N LEU A 31 6.56 -1.74 11.74
CA LEU A 31 7.05 -2.86 12.55
C LEU A 31 7.94 -3.82 11.75
N LEU A 32 7.97 -3.73 10.42
CA LEU A 32 8.82 -4.56 9.55
C LEU A 32 10.30 -4.17 9.64
N ARG A 33 11.19 -5.09 9.21
CA ARG A 33 12.64 -4.90 9.25
C ARG A 33 13.29 -5.26 7.91
N PRO A 34 14.20 -4.42 7.37
CA PRO A 34 14.58 -3.09 7.86
C PRO A 34 13.38 -2.12 7.88
N ALA A 35 13.41 -1.13 8.77
CA ALA A 35 12.27 -0.24 8.98
C ALA A 35 11.97 0.57 7.70
N PRO A 36 10.73 0.52 7.18
CA PRO A 36 10.30 1.37 6.08
C PRO A 36 10.38 2.84 6.46
N LYS A 37 10.74 3.70 5.49
CA LYS A 37 10.82 5.15 5.74
C LYS A 37 9.55 5.80 5.24
N TYR A 38 8.88 6.54 6.11
CA TYR A 38 7.69 7.31 5.75
C TYR A 38 8.06 8.52 4.89
N LEU A 39 7.35 8.72 3.78
CA LEU A 39 7.53 9.88 2.89
C LEU A 39 6.42 10.92 3.06
N GLY A 40 5.19 10.49 3.33
CA GLY A 40 4.05 11.40 3.45
C GLY A 40 2.71 10.71 3.30
N ALA A 41 1.65 11.44 3.60
CA ALA A 41 0.29 11.06 3.25
C ALA A 41 0.03 11.40 1.78
N ALA A 42 -0.81 10.62 1.12
CA ALA A 42 -1.22 10.84 -0.26
C ALA A 42 -2.65 10.35 -0.47
N SER A 43 -3.21 10.68 -1.63
CA SER A 43 -4.46 10.10 -2.09
C SER A 43 -4.35 9.65 -3.54
N ILE A 44 -5.04 8.57 -3.88
CA ILE A 44 -5.11 8.04 -5.24
C ILE A 44 -6.56 7.88 -5.69
N PRO A 45 -6.82 7.95 -7.01
CA PRO A 45 -8.18 7.84 -7.50
C PRO A 45 -8.62 6.36 -7.56
N GLY A 46 -9.71 6.01 -6.88
CA GLY A 46 -10.25 4.65 -6.77
C GLY A 46 -11.39 4.56 -5.75
N ARG A 47 -11.84 3.34 -5.45
CA ARG A 47 -12.84 3.09 -4.39
C ARG A 47 -12.28 2.13 -3.34
N LEU A 48 -12.56 2.46 -2.09
CA LEU A 48 -12.18 1.64 -0.95
C LEU A 48 -13.41 0.89 -0.43
N TYR A 49 -13.29 -0.39 -0.14
CA TYR A 49 -14.36 -1.26 0.36
C TYR A 49 -13.95 -1.86 1.69
N SER A 50 -14.88 -2.00 2.63
CA SER A 50 -14.64 -2.77 3.86
C SER A 50 -15.00 -4.23 3.62
N MET A 51 -14.03 -5.14 3.79
CA MET A 51 -14.27 -6.59 3.77
C MET A 51 -14.34 -7.18 5.20
N GLY A 52 -14.75 -6.34 6.17
CA GLY A 52 -14.76 -6.67 7.59
C GLY A 52 -13.45 -6.31 8.26
N TRP A 53 -12.47 -7.23 8.27
CA TRP A 53 -11.22 -7.03 9.03
C TRP A 53 -10.12 -6.31 8.26
N TYR A 54 -10.30 -6.14 6.96
CA TYR A 54 -9.34 -5.50 6.08
C TYR A 54 -10.06 -4.82 4.91
N PRO A 55 -9.46 -3.79 4.30
CA PRO A 55 -10.06 -3.11 3.15
C PRO A 55 -9.61 -3.67 1.80
N GLY A 56 -10.43 -3.45 0.78
CA GLY A 56 -10.05 -3.66 -0.63
C GLY A 56 -10.09 -2.37 -1.43
N LEU A 57 -9.06 -2.12 -2.23
CA LEU A 57 -9.00 -1.00 -3.18
C LEU A 57 -9.27 -1.47 -4.60
N VAL A 58 -10.22 -0.83 -5.29
CA VAL A 58 -10.40 -0.96 -6.75
C VAL A 58 -9.99 0.33 -7.44
N MET A 59 -9.14 0.23 -8.47
CA MET A 59 -8.66 1.37 -9.24
C MET A 59 -9.61 1.68 -10.40
N ASP A 60 -10.68 2.42 -10.13
CA ASP A 60 -11.68 2.83 -11.13
C ASP A 60 -11.74 4.34 -11.41
N GLY A 61 -10.89 5.12 -10.74
CA GLY A 61 -10.79 6.55 -10.94
C GLY A 61 -11.92 7.39 -10.33
N CYS A 62 -12.87 6.80 -9.58
CA CYS A 62 -14.13 7.47 -9.26
C CYS A 62 -14.16 8.26 -7.94
N MET A 63 -13.37 7.87 -6.94
CA MET A 63 -13.30 8.57 -5.65
C MET A 63 -11.83 8.76 -5.24
N ALA A 64 -11.57 9.40 -4.11
CA ALA A 64 -10.21 9.53 -3.57
C ALA A 64 -10.03 8.53 -2.41
N VAL A 65 -8.94 7.77 -2.46
CA VAL A 65 -8.55 6.85 -1.38
C VAL A 65 -7.34 7.41 -0.66
N VAL A 66 -7.46 7.58 0.66
CA VAL A 66 -6.43 8.16 1.52
C VAL A 66 -5.48 7.08 2.00
N GLY A 67 -4.18 7.38 1.96
CA GLY A 67 -3.16 6.46 2.43
C GLY A 67 -1.82 7.13 2.71
N GLU A 68 -0.82 6.29 2.86
CA GLU A 68 0.53 6.66 3.28
C GLU A 68 1.55 6.07 2.29
N VAL A 69 2.60 6.84 2.00
CA VAL A 69 3.69 6.40 1.13
C VAL A 69 4.96 6.14 1.93
N TYR A 70 5.59 5.00 1.66
CA TYR A 70 6.83 4.56 2.30
C TYR A 70 7.86 4.13 1.26
N SER A 71 9.15 4.36 1.53
CA SER A 71 10.24 3.66 0.84
C SER A 71 10.51 2.35 1.57
N VAL A 72 10.56 1.25 0.83
CA VAL A 72 10.76 -0.10 1.35
C VAL A 72 11.96 -0.75 0.67
N SER A 73 12.68 -1.58 1.42
CA SER A 73 13.71 -2.45 0.83
C SER A 73 13.05 -3.59 0.06
N HIS A 74 13.83 -4.28 -0.78
CA HIS A 74 13.33 -5.46 -1.49
C HIS A 74 12.80 -6.55 -0.53
N SER A 75 13.48 -6.79 0.59
CA SER A 75 13.06 -7.76 1.60
C SER A 75 11.74 -7.38 2.29
N VAL A 76 11.51 -6.09 2.52
CA VAL A 76 10.22 -5.62 3.07
C VAL A 76 9.12 -5.80 2.03
N GLU A 77 9.37 -5.46 0.77
CA GLU A 77 8.42 -5.69 -0.31
C GLU A 77 7.99 -7.16 -0.38
N GLN A 78 8.93 -8.10 -0.32
CA GLN A 78 8.61 -9.53 -0.29
C GLN A 78 7.74 -9.91 0.92
N ARG A 79 8.02 -9.32 2.09
CA ARG A 79 7.21 -9.56 3.29
C ARG A 79 5.79 -8.99 3.14
N LEU A 80 5.63 -7.85 2.48
CA LEU A 80 4.31 -7.31 2.16
C LEU A 80 3.57 -8.22 1.16
N ASP A 81 4.29 -8.75 0.16
CA ASP A 81 3.71 -9.71 -0.79
C ASP A 81 3.26 -11.01 -0.10
N GLU A 82 3.93 -11.46 0.94
CA GLU A 82 3.46 -12.58 1.78
C GLU A 82 2.21 -12.23 2.59
N ILE A 83 2.16 -11.03 3.19
CA ILE A 83 1.01 -10.56 3.99
C ILE A 83 -0.23 -10.44 3.11
N GLU A 84 -0.10 -9.91 1.91
CA GLU A 84 -1.20 -9.67 0.96
C GLU A 84 -1.49 -10.90 0.08
N GLY A 85 -0.84 -12.03 0.31
CA GLY A 85 -1.13 -13.30 -0.36
C GLY A 85 -0.66 -13.40 -1.82
N LEU A 86 0.35 -12.63 -2.21
CA LEU A 86 1.01 -12.74 -3.53
C LEU A 86 2.13 -13.79 -3.52
N LEU A 87 2.68 -14.12 -2.35
CA LEU A 87 3.74 -15.11 -2.17
C LEU A 87 3.40 -16.13 -1.08
N PRO A 88 3.93 -17.37 -1.16
CA PRO A 88 4.75 -17.91 -2.24
C PRO A 88 3.97 -18.25 -3.52
N GLU A 89 2.67 -18.52 -3.40
CA GLU A 89 1.75 -18.70 -4.53
C GLU A 89 0.62 -17.67 -4.41
N PRO A 90 0.30 -16.92 -5.48
CA PRO A 90 -0.73 -15.90 -5.43
C PRO A 90 -2.12 -16.50 -5.14
N THR A 91 -2.81 -15.98 -4.12
CA THR A 91 -4.21 -16.34 -3.81
C THR A 91 -5.18 -15.86 -4.89
N GLY A 92 -4.78 -14.85 -5.67
CA GLY A 92 -5.64 -14.16 -6.63
C GLY A 92 -6.53 -13.08 -6.00
N GLU A 93 -6.43 -12.87 -4.68
CA GLU A 93 -7.18 -11.84 -3.97
C GLU A 93 -6.67 -10.44 -4.32
N TYR A 94 -5.37 -10.21 -4.16
CA TYR A 94 -4.72 -8.95 -4.51
C TYR A 94 -3.80 -9.08 -5.71
N ALA A 95 -3.68 -7.98 -6.46
CA ALA A 95 -2.68 -7.79 -7.50
C ALA A 95 -1.86 -6.53 -7.23
N LYS A 96 -0.56 -6.59 -7.51
CA LYS A 96 0.30 -5.41 -7.42
C LYS A 96 0.11 -4.52 -8.65
N ARG A 97 -0.15 -3.23 -8.43
CA ARG A 97 -0.25 -2.20 -9.46
C ARG A 97 0.78 -1.12 -9.23
N GLU A 98 1.33 -0.59 -10.32
CA GLU A 98 2.29 0.51 -10.31
C GLU A 98 1.57 1.79 -10.72
N LEU A 99 1.70 2.85 -9.93
CA LEU A 99 1.02 4.13 -10.12
C LEU A 99 2.00 5.28 -9.84
N GLU A 100 1.80 6.41 -10.52
CA GLU A 100 2.43 7.67 -10.12
C GLU A 100 1.54 8.37 -9.11
N ILE A 101 2.08 8.63 -7.92
CA ILE A 101 1.36 9.22 -6.79
C ILE A 101 2.05 10.52 -6.41
N GLU A 102 1.27 11.59 -6.27
CA GLU A 102 1.79 12.86 -5.77
C GLU A 102 1.96 12.79 -4.24
N VAL A 103 3.18 13.02 -3.76
CA VAL A 103 3.55 13.06 -2.35
C VAL A 103 4.34 14.33 -2.09
N ASN A 104 3.81 15.23 -1.24
CA ASN A 104 4.43 16.52 -0.93
C ASN A 104 4.82 17.32 -2.19
N GLY A 105 3.95 17.33 -3.21
CA GLY A 105 4.17 18.04 -4.48
C GLY A 105 5.19 17.39 -5.42
N LYS A 106 5.55 16.12 -5.20
CA LYS A 106 6.41 15.32 -6.10
C LYS A 106 5.68 14.07 -6.57
N LEU A 107 5.70 13.81 -7.87
CA LEU A 107 5.25 12.53 -8.41
C LEU A 107 6.29 11.45 -8.12
N ILE A 108 5.83 10.39 -7.47
CA ILE A 108 6.63 9.22 -7.10
C ILE A 108 5.95 7.98 -7.66
N ARG A 109 6.72 7.13 -8.33
CA ARG A 109 6.24 5.82 -8.78
C ARG A 109 6.17 4.87 -7.58
N CYS A 110 4.97 4.47 -7.23
CA CYS A 110 4.67 3.58 -6.12
C CYS A 110 3.96 2.32 -6.61
N PHE A 111 4.14 1.22 -5.90
CA PHE A 111 3.25 0.09 -6.02
C PHE A 111 2.14 0.13 -4.97
N VAL A 112 1.00 -0.47 -5.29
CA VAL A 112 -0.17 -0.62 -4.43
C VAL A 112 -0.78 -2.01 -4.63
N TYR A 113 -1.48 -2.53 -3.62
CA TYR A 113 -2.25 -3.76 -3.72
C TYR A 113 -3.70 -3.42 -4.11
N GLU A 114 -4.15 -3.93 -5.26
CA GLU A 114 -5.51 -3.77 -5.76
C GLU A 114 -6.28 -5.07 -5.53
N ILE A 115 -7.47 -5.01 -4.94
CA ILE A 115 -8.34 -6.17 -4.74
C ILE A 115 -8.94 -6.62 -6.08
N ALA A 116 -9.09 -7.92 -6.29
CA ALA A 116 -9.83 -8.44 -7.43
C ALA A 116 -11.27 -7.89 -7.43
N PRO A 117 -11.71 -7.14 -8.46
CA PRO A 117 -13.00 -6.44 -8.42
C PRO A 117 -14.21 -7.36 -8.19
N ALA A 118 -14.11 -8.63 -8.60
CA ALA A 118 -15.15 -9.63 -8.38
C ALA A 118 -15.44 -9.90 -6.89
N LEU A 119 -14.44 -9.74 -6.00
CA LEU A 119 -14.59 -9.98 -4.57
C LEU A 119 -15.39 -8.89 -3.86
N VAL A 120 -15.41 -7.68 -4.41
CA VAL A 120 -16.10 -6.51 -3.81
C VAL A 120 -17.32 -6.08 -4.60
N ALA A 121 -17.71 -6.81 -5.67
CA ALA A 121 -18.79 -6.44 -6.57
C ALA A 121 -20.18 -6.31 -5.90
N HIS A 122 -20.35 -6.89 -4.70
CA HIS A 122 -21.58 -6.87 -3.92
C HIS A 122 -21.51 -5.95 -2.69
N LEU A 123 -20.38 -5.26 -2.51
CA LEU A 123 -20.14 -4.38 -1.37
C LEU A 123 -20.34 -2.92 -1.77
N GLU A 124 -20.79 -2.13 -0.81
CA GLU A 124 -20.81 -0.67 -0.95
C GLU A 124 -19.42 -0.11 -0.61
N PRO A 125 -18.92 0.87 -1.36
CA PRO A 125 -17.66 1.51 -1.04
C PRO A 125 -17.80 2.41 0.19
N LEU A 126 -16.69 2.58 0.93
CA LEU A 126 -16.57 3.55 1.99
C LEU A 126 -16.64 4.97 1.41
N ALA A 127 -17.63 5.75 1.84
CA ALA A 127 -17.91 7.08 1.31
C ALA A 127 -16.72 8.06 1.44
N ASP A 128 -15.97 7.97 2.54
CA ASP A 128 -14.86 8.87 2.83
C ASP A 128 -13.52 8.40 2.22
N GLY A 129 -13.46 7.18 1.66
CA GLY A 129 -12.24 6.63 1.07
C GLY A 129 -11.06 6.48 2.04
N ASP A 130 -11.28 6.58 3.34
CA ASP A 130 -10.27 6.45 4.38
C ASP A 130 -10.62 5.29 5.33
N TRP A 131 -9.78 4.25 5.33
CA TRP A 131 -9.92 3.10 6.22
C TRP A 131 -9.94 3.50 7.71
N LEU A 132 -9.16 4.50 8.09
CA LEU A 132 -9.03 4.93 9.49
C LEU A 132 -10.19 5.83 9.95
N ALA A 133 -10.98 6.37 9.01
CA ALA A 133 -12.15 7.17 9.32
C ALA A 133 -13.41 6.32 9.55
N ARG A 134 -13.36 5.01 9.30
CA ARG A 134 -14.53 4.13 9.47
C ARG A 134 -15.00 4.11 10.93
N GLN A 135 -16.31 4.17 11.12
CA GLN A 135 -16.89 3.87 12.41
C GLN A 135 -16.68 2.36 12.68
N PRO A 136 -16.33 1.95 13.91
CA PRO A 136 -16.40 0.54 14.27
C PRO A 136 -17.86 0.08 14.15
N ASP A 137 -18.07 -1.12 13.58
CA ASP A 137 -19.37 -1.82 13.60
C ASP A 137 -19.91 -2.01 15.03
#